data_AF-A0A7S0XZH4-F1
#
_entry.id   AF-A0A7S0XZH4-F1
#
_cell.length_a   1.000
_cell.length_b   1.000
_cell.length_c   1.000
_cell.angle_alpha   90.00
_cell.angle_beta   90.00
_cell.angle_gamma   90.00
#
_symmetry.space_group_name_H-M   'P 1'
#
loop_
_entity.id
_entity.type
_entity.pdbx_description
1 polymer ?
#
loop_
_entity_poly.entity_id
_entity_poly.type
_entity_poly.pdbx_seq_one_letter_code
_entity_poly.pdbx_strand_id
1 'polypeptide(L)'
;GWGYYWGCRTIRDDDKRRSCMFNGGDSESRPSYSPAFSAASYGYELLFNQTMINSLPVLVSAVNSAILRTLGGGVIEPSVQVLPKTDAEEAKASATAAYIASNVGALMVTLAFLGVPSQSMLVIVEERDNDVKHMLHLMGVKVAEYWLCTYTFDLIRWVVMASLGTVVLTLVGAPTMWRGEMGLAG
;
A
#
# COMPACT_ATOMS: atom_id res chain seq x y z
N GLY A 1 -11.64 19.69 32.36
CA GLY A 1 -12.27 18.94 31.26
C GLY A 1 -12.40 17.50 31.70
N TRP A 2 -13.61 16.96 31.71
CA TRP A 2 -13.90 15.60 32.15
C TRP A 2 -13.38 14.62 31.09
N GLY A 3 -12.40 13.79 31.46
CA GLY A 3 -11.88 12.73 30.60
C GLY A 3 -12.69 11.46 30.82
N TYR A 4 -13.54 11.12 29.85
CA TYR A 4 -14.20 9.81 29.80
C TYR A 4 -13.20 8.80 29.22
N TYR A 5 -12.78 7.82 30.02
CA TYR A 5 -11.96 6.70 29.53
C TYR A 5 -12.87 5.63 28.94
N TRP A 6 -12.73 5.38 27.64
CA TRP A 6 -13.53 4.42 26.88
C TRP A 6 -12.72 3.13 26.67
N GLY A 7 -13.14 2.03 27.31
CA GLY A 7 -12.60 0.70 27.04
C GLY A 7 -13.56 -0.12 26.18
N CYS A 8 -13.22 -0.42 24.92
CA CYS A 8 -13.91 -1.49 24.18
C CYS A 8 -13.20 -2.82 24.49
N ARG A 9 -13.89 -3.71 25.22
CA ARG A 9 -13.53 -5.13 25.29
C ARG A 9 -14.21 -5.81 24.10
N THR A 10 -13.45 -6.16 23.08
CA THR A 10 -13.98 -6.93 21.94
C THR A 10 -14.20 -8.37 22.39
N ILE A 11 -15.45 -8.81 22.51
CA ILE A 11 -15.78 -10.22 22.65
C ILE A 11 -15.82 -10.80 21.24
N ARG A 12 -15.02 -11.84 21.00
CA ARG A 12 -14.95 -12.53 19.72
C ARG A 12 -15.85 -13.75 19.83
N ASP A 13 -17.10 -13.63 19.41
CA ASP A 13 -17.96 -14.79 19.16
C ASP A 13 -17.51 -15.47 17.85
N ASP A 14 -17.60 -16.80 17.81
CA ASP A 14 -17.18 -17.68 16.70
C ASP A 14 -17.86 -17.36 15.35
N ASP A 15 -18.88 -16.50 15.36
CA ASP A 15 -19.73 -16.20 14.21
C ASP A 15 -19.43 -14.83 13.57
N LYS A 16 -18.15 -14.48 13.35
CA LYS A 16 -17.63 -13.26 12.66
C LYS A 16 -18.21 -11.89 13.07
N ARG A 17 -19.13 -11.82 14.03
CA ARG A 17 -19.76 -10.60 14.55
C ARG A 17 -18.98 -10.20 15.80
N ARG A 18 -18.35 -9.02 15.73
CA ARG A 18 -17.68 -8.42 16.88
C ARG A 18 -18.62 -7.39 17.51
N SER A 19 -19.00 -7.61 18.76
CA SER A 19 -19.68 -6.62 19.59
C SER A 19 -18.63 -5.84 20.39
N CYS A 20 -18.80 -4.51 20.47
CA CYS A 20 -18.15 -3.69 21.48
C CYS A 20 -19.18 -3.44 22.58
N MET A 21 -18.91 -3.91 23.80
CA MET A 21 -19.65 -3.43 24.97
C MET A 21 -19.15 -2.02 25.30
N PHE A 22 -20.07 -1.05 25.29
CA PHE A 22 -19.84 0.28 25.82
C PHE A 22 -20.48 0.36 27.20
N ASN A 23 -19.64 0.40 28.24
CA ASN A 23 -20.09 0.57 29.62
C ASN A 23 -19.81 2.02 30.05
N GLY A 24 -20.87 2.82 30.16
CA GLY A 24 -20.81 4.16 30.75
C GLY A 24 -20.91 4.06 32.27
N GLY A 25 -19.89 3.49 32.90
CA GLY A 25 -19.85 3.28 34.35
C GLY A 25 -18.42 3.28 34.88
N ASP A 26 -18.21 4.06 35.93
CA ASP A 26 -16.93 4.27 36.59
C ASP A 26 -16.54 3.03 37.41
N SER A 27 -15.98 2.00 36.76
CA SER A 27 -15.29 0.93 37.49
C SER A 27 -13.83 1.34 37.72
N GLU A 28 -13.55 2.07 38.80
CA GLU A 28 -12.41 1.87 39.74
C GLU A 28 -12.14 3.15 40.60
N SER A 29 -12.51 3.07 41.88
CA SER A 29 -12.01 3.78 43.08
C SER A 29 -11.12 5.05 42.96
N ARG A 30 -11.69 6.27 43.04
CA ARG A 30 -11.00 7.47 43.58
C ARG A 30 -11.97 8.42 44.33
N PRO A 31 -11.58 9.01 45.47
CA PRO A 31 -12.44 9.96 46.18
C PRO A 31 -12.30 11.33 45.55
N SER A 32 -13.37 11.90 45.00
CA SER A 32 -13.39 13.28 44.53
C SER A 32 -14.77 13.89 44.70
N TYR A 33 -14.80 14.92 45.56
CA TYR A 33 -15.96 15.75 45.87
C TYR A 33 -16.61 16.29 44.60
N SER A 34 -17.86 15.92 44.35
CA SER A 34 -18.80 16.66 43.51
C SER A 34 -20.23 16.40 44.01
N PRO A 35 -21.15 17.38 43.95
CA PRO A 35 -22.45 17.26 44.59
C PRO A 35 -23.30 16.22 43.85
N ALA A 36 -24.13 15.50 44.59
CA ALA A 36 -24.92 14.36 44.18
C ALA A 36 -25.55 14.49 42.78
N PHE A 37 -24.91 13.91 41.76
CA PHE A 37 -25.56 13.54 40.51
C PHE A 37 -25.79 12.03 40.54
N SER A 38 -27.05 11.62 40.70
CA SER A 38 -27.46 10.23 40.53
C SER A 38 -27.37 9.88 39.03
N ALA A 39 -26.19 9.50 38.55
CA ALA A 39 -25.98 9.11 37.16
C ALA A 39 -26.66 7.75 36.90
N ALA A 40 -27.73 7.75 36.10
CA ALA A 40 -28.26 6.52 35.51
C ALA A 40 -27.22 5.96 34.51
N SER A 41 -26.72 4.75 34.75
CA SER A 41 -25.80 4.07 33.84
C SER A 41 -26.59 3.41 32.70
N TYR A 42 -26.21 3.71 31.46
CA TYR A 42 -26.79 3.11 30.24
C TYR A 42 -25.73 2.26 29.54
N GLY A 43 -26.01 0.95 29.40
CA GLY A 43 -25.22 0.02 28.60
C GLY A 43 -25.98 -0.37 27.33
N TYR A 44 -25.30 -0.38 26.19
CA TYR A 44 -25.86 -0.82 24.91
C TYR A 44 -24.83 -1.60 24.08
N GLU A 45 -25.32 -2.54 23.27
CA GLU A 45 -24.51 -3.33 22.36
C GLU A 45 -24.77 -2.89 20.91
N LEU A 46 -23.70 -2.65 20.15
CA LEU A 46 -23.80 -2.21 18.76
C LEU A 46 -23.18 -3.23 17.81
N LEU A 47 -23.94 -3.54 16.76
CA LEU A 47 -23.47 -4.26 15.59
C LEU A 47 -23.12 -3.24 14.51
N PHE A 48 -21.84 -3.17 14.11
CA PHE A 48 -21.35 -2.21 13.14
C PHE A 48 -20.57 -2.87 12.01
N ASN A 49 -20.58 -2.26 10.83
CA ASN A 49 -19.89 -2.79 9.66
C ASN A 49 -18.41 -2.37 9.63
N GLN A 50 -17.50 -3.32 9.58
CA GLN A 50 -16.06 -3.05 9.62
C GLN A 50 -15.44 -2.64 8.27
N THR A 51 -16.19 -2.71 7.17
CA THR A 51 -15.66 -2.25 5.87
C THR A 51 -15.58 -0.72 5.78
N MET A 52 -16.30 0.01 6.64
CA MET A 52 -16.26 1.47 6.71
C MET A 52 -15.58 1.94 8.00
N ILE A 53 -14.62 2.85 7.86
CA ILE A 53 -13.86 3.42 8.98
C ILE A 53 -14.77 4.23 9.92
N ASN A 54 -15.80 4.89 9.37
CA ASN A 54 -16.67 5.80 10.11
C ASN A 54 -17.97 5.16 10.61
N SER A 55 -18.17 3.85 10.43
CA SER A 55 -19.44 3.18 10.77
C SER A 55 -19.72 3.16 12.28
N LEU A 56 -18.71 2.84 13.09
CA LEU A 56 -18.81 2.76 14.54
C LEU A 56 -19.12 4.13 15.19
N PRO A 57 -18.36 5.22 14.93
CA PRO A 57 -18.63 6.51 15.57
C PRO A 57 -20.00 7.10 15.19
N VAL A 58 -20.47 6.89 13.95
CA VAL A 58 -21.81 7.33 13.53
C VAL A 58 -22.90 6.62 14.31
N LEU A 59 -22.76 5.30 14.50
CA LEU A 59 -23.75 4.50 15.23
C LEU A 59 -23.78 4.84 16.73
N VAL A 60 -22.61 5.06 17.34
CA VAL A 60 -22.49 5.53 18.73
C VAL A 60 -23.16 6.90 18.91
N SER A 61 -22.93 7.84 17.99
CA SER A 61 -23.59 9.15 18.02
C SER A 61 -25.11 9.05 17.88
N ALA A 62 -25.58 8.17 16.99
CA ALA A 62 -27.00 7.93 16.78
C ALA A 62 -27.67 7.38 18.06
N VAL A 63 -27.08 6.38 18.71
CA VAL A 63 -27.61 5.80 19.96
C VAL A 63 -27.55 6.79 21.11
N ASN A 64 -26.46 7.53 21.26
CA ASN A 64 -26.34 8.53 22.32
C ASN A 64 -27.36 9.67 22.14
N SER A 65 -27.61 10.10 20.90
CA SER A 65 -28.66 11.08 20.60
C SER A 65 -30.07 10.55 20.90
N ALA A 66 -30.31 9.25 20.73
CA ALA A 66 -31.58 8.62 21.07
C ALA A 66 -31.80 8.55 22.59
N ILE A 67 -30.76 8.22 23.36
CA ILE A 67 -30.80 8.22 24.84
C ILE A 67 -31.00 9.65 25.36
N LEU A 68 -30.32 10.64 24.78
CA LEU A 68 -30.52 12.03 25.20
C LEU A 68 -31.94 12.52 24.93
N ARG A 69 -32.56 12.11 23.82
CA ARG A 69 -33.98 12.43 23.54
C ARG A 69 -34.93 11.90 24.61
N THR A 70 -34.66 10.75 25.24
CA THR A 70 -35.52 10.22 26.30
C THR A 70 -35.38 10.97 27.62
N LEU A 71 -34.23 11.61 27.84
CA LEU A 71 -33.93 12.42 29.02
C LEU A 71 -34.30 13.91 28.84
N GLY A 72 -34.92 14.29 27.72
CA GLY A 72 -35.26 15.68 27.40
C GLY A 72 -34.09 16.50 26.84
N GLY A 73 -33.00 15.84 26.44
CA GLY A 73 -31.84 16.43 25.76
C GLY A 73 -31.97 16.53 24.23
N GLY A 74 -30.91 17.06 23.59
CA GLY A 74 -30.86 17.32 22.15
C GLY A 74 -30.23 16.21 21.30
N VAL A 75 -30.04 16.50 20.01
CA VAL A 75 -29.40 15.61 19.02
C VAL A 75 -27.88 15.84 19.00
N ILE A 76 -27.10 14.76 18.99
CA ILE A 76 -25.64 14.82 18.78
C ILE A 76 -25.36 14.58 17.30
N GLU A 77 -24.71 15.55 16.66
CA GLU A 77 -24.29 15.45 15.27
C GLU A 77 -22.82 15.01 15.19
N PRO A 78 -22.52 13.86 14.55
CA PRO A 78 -21.15 13.38 14.44
C PRO A 78 -20.38 14.21 13.42
N SER A 79 -19.32 14.90 13.85
CA SER A 79 -18.39 15.57 12.95
C SER A 79 -17.07 14.80 12.88
N VAL A 80 -16.63 14.52 11.65
CA VAL A 80 -15.33 13.89 11.41
C VAL A 80 -14.36 14.99 10.96
N GLN A 81 -13.51 15.41 11.88
CA GLN A 81 -12.37 16.26 11.55
C GLN A 81 -11.14 15.37 11.44
N VAL A 82 -10.62 15.23 10.22
CA VAL A 82 -9.30 14.65 10.03
C VAL A 82 -8.28 15.59 10.67
N LEU A 83 -7.51 15.07 11.63
CA LEU A 83 -6.42 15.81 12.22
C LEU A 83 -5.39 16.10 11.11
N PRO A 84 -4.79 17.32 11.08
CA PRO A 84 -3.69 17.58 10.19
C PRO A 84 -2.59 16.56 10.48
N LYS A 85 -2.08 15.91 9.43
CA LYS A 85 -0.96 14.97 9.59
C LYS A 85 0.22 15.73 10.18
N THR A 86 0.89 15.09 11.12
CA THR A 86 2.14 15.62 11.65
C THR A 86 3.20 15.53 10.56
N ASP A 87 4.13 16.49 10.47
CA ASP A 87 5.22 16.47 9.47
C ASP A 87 5.98 15.13 9.47
N ALA A 88 6.15 14.52 10.65
CA ALA A 88 6.79 13.22 10.81
C ALA A 88 5.98 12.05 10.21
N GLU A 89 4.66 12.14 10.16
CA GLU A 89 3.78 11.12 9.56
C GLU A 89 3.67 11.32 8.05
N GLU A 90 3.66 12.57 7.58
CA GLU A 90 3.68 12.88 6.15
C GLU A 90 5.00 12.44 5.51
N ALA A 91 6.13 12.71 6.15
CA ALA A 91 7.45 12.25 5.69
C ALA A 91 7.54 10.72 5.60
N LYS A 92 6.93 9.99 6.56
CA LYS A 92 6.90 8.52 6.51
C LYS A 92 5.99 7.99 5.40
N ALA A 93 4.84 8.63 5.19
CA ALA A 93 3.91 8.25 4.13
C ALA A 93 4.53 8.48 2.73
N SER A 94 5.16 9.62 2.50
CA SER A 94 5.84 9.93 1.23
C SER A 94 7.07 9.05 1.00
N ALA A 95 7.88 8.79 2.04
CA ALA A 95 9.03 7.89 1.93
C ALA A 95 8.60 6.44 1.61
N THR A 96 7.52 5.95 2.22
CA THR A 96 7.00 4.60 1.94
C THR A 96 6.45 4.51 0.51
N ALA A 97 5.73 5.54 0.05
CA ALA A 97 5.23 5.59 -1.32
C ALA A 97 6.37 5.64 -2.35
N ALA A 98 7.39 6.47 -2.11
CA ALA A 98 8.57 6.57 -2.97
C ALA A 98 9.40 5.27 -3.00
N TYR A 99 9.53 4.59 -1.86
CA TYR A 99 10.17 3.28 -1.79
C TYR A 99 9.43 2.23 -2.61
N ILE A 100 8.10 2.14 -2.46
CA ILE A 100 7.29 1.18 -3.22
C ILE A 100 7.37 1.48 -4.72
N ALA A 101 7.19 2.75 -5.10
CA ALA A 101 7.24 3.16 -6.51
C ALA A 101 8.59 2.85 -7.16
N SER A 102 9.70 3.13 -6.47
CA SER A 102 11.05 2.87 -7.01
C SER A 102 11.35 1.39 -7.15
N ASN A 103 11.01 0.56 -6.16
CA ASN A 103 11.24 -0.89 -6.23
C ASN A 103 10.35 -1.56 -7.27
N VAL A 104 9.07 -1.20 -7.35
CA VAL A 104 8.17 -1.75 -8.37
C VAL A 104 8.62 -1.30 -9.77
N GLY A 105 9.02 -0.04 -9.93
CA GLY A 105 9.58 0.46 -11.19
C GLY A 105 10.84 -0.30 -11.61
N ALA A 106 11.78 -0.50 -10.68
CA ALA A 106 13.01 -1.26 -10.94
C ALA A 106 12.73 -2.72 -11.34
N LEU A 107 11.75 -3.37 -10.69
CA LEU A 107 11.35 -4.73 -11.06
C LEU A 107 10.77 -4.78 -12.47
N MET A 108 9.88 -3.85 -12.84
CA MET A 108 9.29 -3.81 -14.19
C MET A 108 10.36 -3.58 -15.27
N VAL A 109 11.31 -2.68 -15.02
CA VAL A 109 12.43 -2.44 -15.92
C VAL A 109 13.29 -3.71 -16.06
N THR A 110 13.62 -4.38 -14.95
CA THR A 110 14.41 -5.62 -14.96
C THR A 110 13.72 -6.72 -15.77
N LEU A 111 12.41 -6.90 -15.59
CA LEU A 111 11.63 -7.88 -16.35
C LEU A 111 11.63 -7.58 -17.85
N ALA A 112 11.55 -6.31 -18.24
CA ALA A 112 11.65 -5.93 -19.65
C ALA A 112 13.02 -6.29 -20.25
N PHE A 113 14.12 -6.10 -19.50
CA PHE A 113 15.47 -6.47 -19.96
C PHE A 113 15.70 -7.97 -20.09
N LEU A 114 14.95 -8.83 -19.36
CA LEU A 114 15.05 -10.29 -19.50
C LEU A 114 14.57 -10.79 -20.88
N GLY A 115 13.77 -10.01 -21.61
CA GLY A 115 13.36 -10.36 -22.96
C GLY A 115 14.53 -10.49 -23.94
N VAL A 116 15.57 -9.68 -23.78
CA VAL A 116 16.73 -9.64 -24.71
C VAL A 116 17.48 -10.97 -24.77
N PRO A 117 17.96 -11.56 -23.66
CA PRO A 117 18.62 -12.87 -23.70
C PRO A 117 17.67 -14.02 -24.08
N SER A 118 16.36 -13.88 -23.83
CA SER A 118 15.39 -14.88 -24.29
C SER A 118 15.31 -14.90 -25.82
N GLN A 119 15.32 -13.75 -26.48
CA GLN A 119 15.28 -13.67 -27.94
C GLN A 119 16.59 -14.16 -28.60
N SER A 120 17.76 -13.88 -28.00
CA SER A 120 19.01 -14.39 -28.56
C SER A 120 19.09 -15.92 -28.50
N MET A 121 18.56 -16.54 -27.45
CA MET A 121 18.45 -18.00 -27.37
C MET A 121 17.55 -18.62 -28.45
N LEU A 122 16.48 -17.93 -28.85
CA LEU A 122 15.61 -18.43 -29.94
C LEU A 122 16.36 -18.54 -31.26
N VAL A 123 17.22 -17.58 -31.59
CA VAL A 123 18.05 -17.63 -32.81
C VAL A 123 19.00 -18.83 -32.78
N ILE A 124 19.63 -19.10 -31.63
CA ILE A 124 20.54 -20.24 -31.45
C ILE A 124 19.80 -21.58 -31.64
N VAL A 125 18.52 -21.64 -31.23
CA VAL A 125 17.63 -22.79 -31.45
C VAL A 125 17.26 -22.90 -32.92
N GLU A 126 16.86 -21.83 -33.58
CA GLU A 126 16.51 -21.86 -35.00
C GLU A 126 17.71 -22.25 -35.89
N GLU A 127 18.92 -21.79 -35.55
CA GLU A 127 20.15 -22.20 -36.23
C GLU A 127 20.48 -23.69 -36.06
N ARG A 128 20.05 -24.29 -34.95
CA ARG A 128 20.22 -25.73 -34.71
C ARG A 128 19.16 -26.53 -35.47
N ASP A 129 17.95 -26.01 -35.59
CA ASP A 129 16.83 -26.72 -36.23
C ASP A 129 16.98 -26.69 -37.76
N ASN A 130 17.66 -25.67 -38.29
CA ASN A 130 18.00 -25.53 -39.71
C ASN A 130 19.40 -26.08 -40.07
N ASP A 131 20.10 -26.75 -39.15
CA ASP A 131 21.45 -27.32 -39.33
C ASP A 131 22.52 -26.32 -39.83
N VAL A 132 22.30 -25.02 -39.62
CA VAL A 132 23.17 -23.94 -40.10
C VAL A 132 24.56 -24.03 -39.47
N LYS A 133 24.65 -24.47 -38.22
CA LYS A 133 25.93 -24.65 -37.50
C LYS A 133 26.81 -25.71 -38.14
N HIS A 134 26.20 -26.80 -38.63
CA HIS A 134 26.93 -27.86 -39.32
C HIS A 134 27.53 -27.35 -40.63
N MET A 135 26.72 -26.61 -41.41
CA MET A 135 27.18 -25.97 -42.64
C MET A 135 28.31 -24.98 -42.37
N LEU A 136 28.20 -24.13 -41.33
CA LEU A 136 29.28 -23.21 -40.95
C LEU A 136 30.59 -23.95 -40.62
N HIS A 137 30.49 -25.13 -39.98
CA HIS A 137 31.66 -25.93 -39.66
C HIS A 137 32.30 -26.56 -40.91
N LEU A 138 31.50 -27.03 -41.86
CA LEU A 138 31.99 -27.51 -43.16
C LEU A 138 32.72 -26.41 -43.95
N MET A 139 32.33 -25.15 -43.75
CA MET A 139 32.99 -23.98 -44.33
C MET A 139 34.29 -23.58 -43.60
N GLY A 140 34.71 -24.34 -42.59
CA GLY A 140 35.97 -24.14 -41.88
C GLY A 140 35.93 -23.15 -40.72
N VAL A 141 34.74 -22.70 -40.30
CA VAL A 141 34.60 -21.82 -39.12
C VAL A 141 34.84 -22.62 -37.84
N LYS A 142 35.69 -22.07 -36.96
CA LYS A 142 35.97 -22.69 -35.67
C LYS A 142 34.83 -22.38 -34.68
N VAL A 143 34.57 -23.30 -33.77
CA VAL A 143 33.54 -23.14 -32.73
C VAL A 143 33.75 -21.87 -31.90
N ALA A 144 35.01 -21.50 -31.61
CA ALA A 144 35.33 -20.29 -30.85
C ALA A 144 34.96 -18.99 -31.59
N GLU A 145 35.13 -18.95 -32.91
CA GLU A 145 34.81 -17.78 -33.74
C GLU A 145 33.30 -17.56 -33.82
N TYR A 146 32.53 -18.65 -33.89
CA TYR A 146 31.07 -18.61 -33.82
C TYR A 146 30.59 -18.00 -32.50
N TRP A 147 31.07 -18.49 -31.36
CA TRP A 147 30.66 -17.96 -30.04
C TRP A 147 31.07 -16.51 -29.84
N LEU A 148 32.24 -16.09 -30.35
CA LEU A 148 32.69 -14.71 -30.27
C LEU A 148 31.74 -13.80 -31.06
N CYS A 149 31.39 -14.19 -32.30
CA CYS A 149 30.44 -13.45 -33.13
C CYS A 149 29.09 -13.29 -32.43
N THR A 150 28.51 -14.41 -31.95
CA THR A 150 27.23 -14.41 -31.22
C THR A 150 27.28 -13.52 -29.98
N TYR A 151 28.36 -13.57 -29.20
CA TYR A 151 28.54 -12.72 -28.03
C TYR A 151 28.63 -11.23 -28.39
N THR A 152 29.42 -10.86 -29.40
CA THR A 152 29.50 -9.47 -29.87
C THR A 152 28.15 -8.95 -30.38
N PHE A 153 27.40 -9.76 -31.10
CA PHE A 153 26.08 -9.37 -31.61
C PHE A 153 25.06 -9.18 -30.48
N ASP A 154 25.09 -10.05 -29.46
CA ASP A 154 24.27 -9.90 -28.27
C ASP A 154 24.65 -8.67 -27.42
N LEU A 155 25.95 -8.36 -27.31
CA LEU A 155 26.42 -7.13 -26.66
C LEU A 155 25.91 -5.87 -27.36
N ILE A 156 25.97 -5.82 -28.69
CA ILE A 156 25.47 -4.68 -29.46
C ILE A 156 23.96 -4.50 -29.22
N ARG A 157 23.18 -5.58 -29.28
CA ARG A 157 21.74 -5.54 -29.01
C ARG A 157 21.43 -5.10 -27.58
N TRP A 158 22.22 -5.53 -26.60
CA TRP A 158 22.08 -5.09 -25.22
C TRP A 158 22.37 -3.59 -25.03
N VAL A 159 23.43 -3.06 -25.65
CA VAL A 159 23.77 -1.62 -25.61
C VAL A 159 22.68 -0.77 -26.24
N VAL A 160 22.08 -1.22 -27.35
CA VAL A 160 20.96 -0.52 -27.99
C VAL A 160 19.74 -0.48 -27.06
N MET A 161 19.38 -1.60 -26.44
CA MET A 161 18.26 -1.64 -25.48
C MET A 161 18.52 -0.80 -24.23
N ALA A 162 19.76 -0.82 -23.71
CA ALA A 162 20.14 -0.02 -22.55
C ALA A 162 20.08 1.48 -22.85
N SER A 163 20.59 1.91 -24.02
CA SER A 163 20.57 3.31 -24.44
C SER A 163 19.15 3.82 -24.72
N LEU A 164 18.29 3.01 -25.35
CA LEU A 164 16.87 3.35 -25.49
C LEU A 164 16.17 3.46 -24.13
N GLY A 165 16.45 2.52 -23.22
CA GLY A 165 15.89 2.53 -21.87
C GLY A 165 16.27 3.78 -21.08
N THR A 166 17.55 4.19 -21.12
CA THR A 166 17.99 5.42 -20.44
C THR A 166 17.38 6.67 -21.04
N VAL A 167 17.21 6.75 -22.37
CA VAL A 167 16.54 7.87 -23.03
C VAL A 167 15.06 7.95 -22.63
N VAL A 168 14.33 6.83 -22.60
CA VAL A 168 12.93 6.83 -22.18
C VAL A 168 12.79 7.28 -20.73
N LEU A 169 13.65 6.78 -19.84
CA LEU A 169 13.63 7.17 -18.43
C LEU A 169 13.88 8.67 -18.25
N THR A 170 14.85 9.25 -18.95
CA THR A 170 15.11 10.70 -18.87
C THR A 170 13.96 11.54 -19.42
N LEU A 171 13.30 11.09 -20.49
CA LEU A 171 12.14 11.79 -21.08
C LEU A 171 10.88 11.76 -20.20
N VAL A 172 10.62 10.64 -19.51
CA VAL A 172 9.45 10.50 -18.61
C VAL A 172 9.64 11.27 -17.30
N GLY A 173 10.80 11.90 -17.07
CA GLY A 173 11.04 12.71 -15.89
C GLY A 173 11.62 11.91 -14.72
N ALA A 174 12.55 11.00 -15.01
CA ALA A 174 13.47 10.37 -14.07
C ALA A 174 13.71 11.12 -12.73
N PRO A 175 14.10 12.43 -12.70
CA PRO A 175 14.32 13.17 -11.46
C PRO A 175 13.14 13.21 -10.48
N THR A 176 11.89 13.11 -10.96
CA THR A 176 10.70 13.11 -10.09
C THR A 176 10.42 11.72 -9.49
N MET A 177 10.84 10.64 -10.15
CA MET A 177 10.61 9.27 -9.69
C MET A 177 11.49 8.88 -8.50
N TRP A 178 12.75 9.32 -8.47
CA TRP A 178 13.67 8.99 -7.36
C TRP A 178 13.55 9.96 -6.19
N ARG A 179 13.02 11.16 -6.43
CA ARG A 179 12.91 12.23 -5.42
C ARG A 179 11.60 12.17 -4.63
N GLY A 180 10.64 11.34 -5.05
CA GLY A 180 9.36 11.20 -4.35
C GLY A 180 8.47 12.44 -4.40
N GLU A 181 8.83 13.44 -5.21
CA GLU A 181 8.08 14.68 -5.42
C GLU A 181 6.95 14.46 -6.43
N MET A 182 5.97 13.62 -6.07
CA MET A 182 4.72 13.50 -6.83
C MET A 182 3.75 14.65 -6.48
N GLY A 183 4.21 15.90 -6.51
CA GLY A 183 3.38 17.01 -5.99
C GLY A 183 3.69 18.45 -6.40
N LEU A 184 4.58 18.75 -7.35
CA LEU A 184 4.89 20.16 -7.71
C LEU A 184 5.00 20.44 -9.21
N ALA A 185 4.28 19.69 -10.04
CA ALA A 185 4.08 20.06 -11.45
C ALA A 185 2.57 20.07 -11.75
N GLY A 186 1.94 21.15 -11.34
CA GLY A 186 0.55 21.51 -11.57
C GLY A 186 0.29 22.91 -11.04
#